data_AF-A0A1F9XLH4-F1
#
_entry.id   AF-A0A1F9XLH4-F1
#
_cell.length_a   1.000
_cell.length_b   1.000
_cell.length_c   1.000
_cell.angle_alpha   90.00
_cell.angle_beta   90.00
_cell.angle_gamma   90.00
#
_symmetry.space_group_name_H-M   'P 1'
#
loop_
_entity.id
_entity.type
_entity.pdbx_description
1 polymer ?
#
loop_
_entity_poly.entity_id
_entity_poly.type
_entity_poly.pdbx_seq_one_letter_code
_entity_poly.pdbx_strand_id
1 'polypeptide(L)'
;MKQFKTLLVGLLIGSMLGCATISPFSQHAYSQAVELKVDALRLMDNATDTYSKHTEEVEQLLLRIEKAYEYEKGRPKNEITTQLWEMLIDPDKDMLGTFLKDWKTRDSLEAYLVGEKKKQIRSAFDKIIELESGKRKE
;
A
#
# COMPACT_ATOMS: atom_id res chain seq x y z
N MET A 1 54.00 -2.33 -34.18
CA MET A 1 53.34 -1.67 -33.03
C MET A 1 52.43 -0.55 -33.54
N LYS A 2 51.12 -0.80 -33.74
CA LYS A 2 50.11 0.27 -33.89
C LYS A 2 48.65 -0.24 -33.88
N GLN A 3 48.43 -1.55 -34.01
CA GLN A 3 47.09 -2.15 -34.04
C GLN A 3 46.60 -2.67 -32.67
N PHE A 4 47.45 -2.75 -31.64
CA PHE A 4 47.07 -3.32 -30.34
C PHE A 4 46.43 -2.31 -29.37
N LYS A 5 46.49 -1.00 -29.68
CA LYS A 5 45.89 0.04 -28.83
C LYS A 5 44.38 0.22 -29.05
N THR A 6 43.86 -0.21 -30.19
CA THR A 6 42.44 0.01 -30.56
C THR A 6 41.51 -1.06 -29.98
N LEU A 7 42.04 -2.20 -29.51
CA LEU A 7 41.21 -3.30 -29.00
C LEU A 7 40.72 -3.11 -27.56
N LEU A 8 41.33 -2.19 -26.79
CA LEU A 8 41.01 -1.97 -25.38
C LEU A 8 39.88 -0.95 -25.14
N VAL A 9 39.49 -0.19 -26.17
CA VAL A 9 38.46 0.86 -26.05
C VAL A 9 37.05 0.29 -26.27
N GLY A 10 36.91 -0.89 -26.89
CA GLY A 10 35.62 -1.51 -27.18
C GLY A 10 34.97 -2.30 -26.05
N LEU A 11 35.67 -2.59 -24.94
CA LEU A 11 35.20 -3.51 -23.89
C LEU A 11 34.64 -2.81 -22.64
N LEU A 12 34.64 -1.49 -22.56
CA LEU A 12 34.23 -0.75 -21.34
C LEU A 12 32.81 -0.17 -21.36
N ILE A 13 32.01 -0.39 -22.41
CA ILE A 13 30.66 0.20 -22.57
C ILE A 13 29.57 -0.87 -22.38
N GLY A 14 29.72 -1.75 -21.38
CA GLY A 14 28.91 -2.97 -21.29
C GLY A 14 28.26 -3.30 -19.95
N SER A 15 28.31 -2.43 -18.94
CA SER A 15 27.95 -2.86 -17.57
C SER A 15 27.21 -1.83 -16.72
N MET A 16 26.06 -1.29 -17.15
CA MET A 16 25.11 -0.61 -16.25
C MET A 16 23.64 -0.67 -16.72
N LEU A 17 23.14 -1.84 -17.13
CA LEU A 17 21.69 -2.07 -17.19
C LEU A 17 21.31 -3.14 -16.16
N GLY A 18 21.50 -2.79 -14.88
CA GLY A 18 20.90 -3.55 -13.79
C GLY A 18 19.39 -3.37 -13.86
N CYS A 19 18.68 -4.33 -14.45
CA CYS A 19 17.21 -4.33 -14.43
C CYS A 19 16.75 -4.30 -12.97
N ALA A 20 16.19 -3.18 -12.51
CA ALA A 20 15.54 -3.12 -11.21
C ALA A 20 14.44 -4.18 -11.18
N THR A 21 14.35 -4.98 -10.11
CA THR A 21 13.32 -6.02 -9.94
C THR A 21 12.07 -5.50 -9.22
N ILE A 22 12.11 -4.26 -8.74
CA ILE A 22 11.03 -3.57 -8.03
C ILE A 22 10.98 -2.10 -8.48
N SER A 23 9.80 -1.49 -8.40
CA SER A 23 9.59 -0.06 -8.65
C SER A 23 10.55 0.80 -7.79
N PRO A 24 11.04 1.95 -8.31
CA PRO A 24 11.82 2.90 -7.53
C PRO A 24 10.93 3.57 -6.47
N PHE A 25 11.52 4.09 -5.40
CA PHE A 25 10.80 4.80 -4.33
C PHE A 25 9.93 5.94 -4.87
N SER A 26 8.72 6.05 -4.34
CA SER A 26 7.77 7.14 -4.56
C SER A 26 7.42 7.79 -3.22
N GLN A 27 7.81 9.05 -3.07
CA GLN A 27 7.42 9.87 -1.92
C GLN A 27 5.88 10.00 -1.83
N HIS A 28 5.20 10.02 -2.98
CA HIS A 28 3.75 10.08 -3.04
C HIS A 28 3.11 8.81 -2.47
N ALA A 29 3.53 7.62 -2.92
CA ALA A 29 3.06 6.33 -2.39
C ALA A 29 3.28 6.22 -0.88
N TYR A 30 4.48 6.59 -0.41
CA TYR A 30 4.82 6.55 1.00
C TYR A 30 3.90 7.45 1.84
N SER A 31 3.75 8.72 1.42
CA SER A 31 2.88 9.67 2.14
C SER A 31 1.43 9.21 2.14
N GLN A 32 0.92 8.74 0.99
CA GLN A 32 -0.45 8.21 0.89
C GLN A 32 -0.68 7.03 1.82
N ALA A 33 0.25 6.07 1.89
CA ALA A 33 0.13 4.91 2.77
C ALA A 33 0.12 5.31 4.26
N VAL A 34 0.95 6.29 4.66
CA VAL A 34 0.98 6.84 6.02
C VAL A 34 -0.32 7.55 6.38
N GLU A 35 -0.83 8.40 5.48
CA GLU A 35 -2.10 9.13 5.68
C GLU A 35 -3.28 8.17 5.79
N LEU A 36 -3.40 7.23 4.85
CA LEU A 36 -4.47 6.24 4.82
C LEU A 36 -4.44 5.33 6.05
N LYS A 37 -3.24 4.95 6.53
CA LYS A 37 -3.10 4.23 7.80
C LYS A 37 -3.72 5.01 8.95
N VAL A 38 -3.35 6.27 9.12
CA VAL A 38 -3.84 7.09 10.24
C VAL A 38 -5.36 7.24 10.17
N ASP A 39 -5.88 7.54 8.99
CA ASP A 39 -7.31 7.80 8.83
C ASP A 39 -8.15 6.54 8.95
N ALA A 40 -7.71 5.41 8.41
CA ALA A 40 -8.38 4.13 8.60
C ALA A 40 -8.43 3.78 10.09
N LEU A 41 -7.29 3.82 10.79
CA LEU A 41 -7.22 3.46 12.21
C LEU A 41 -8.03 4.39 13.11
N ARG A 42 -8.21 5.67 12.73
CA ARG A 42 -9.08 6.62 13.42
C ARG A 42 -10.55 6.34 13.15
N LEU A 43 -10.93 6.11 11.90
CA LEU A 43 -12.32 5.78 11.55
C LEU A 43 -12.77 4.50 12.24
N MET A 44 -11.89 3.50 12.34
CA MET A 44 -12.16 2.26 13.05
C MET A 44 -12.51 2.47 14.53
N ASP A 45 -11.99 3.51 15.20
CA ASP A 45 -12.32 3.79 16.60
C ASP A 45 -13.80 4.13 16.80
N ASN A 46 -14.47 4.60 15.74
CA ASN A 46 -15.88 4.94 15.76
C ASN A 46 -16.80 3.75 15.46
N ALA A 47 -16.26 2.55 15.21
CA ALA A 47 -17.07 1.42 14.77
C ALA A 47 -17.97 0.81 15.86
N THR A 48 -17.89 1.30 17.10
CA THR A 48 -18.88 1.02 18.14
C THR A 48 -20.15 1.87 17.99
N ASP A 49 -20.11 2.93 17.18
CA ASP A 49 -21.29 3.71 16.79
C ASP A 49 -22.02 3.05 15.62
N THR A 50 -23.30 3.44 15.45
CA THR A 50 -24.11 3.17 14.26
C THR A 50 -23.39 3.63 12.99
N TYR A 51 -23.23 2.72 12.03
CA TYR A 51 -22.56 2.94 10.75
C TYR A 51 -23.11 4.18 10.01
N SER A 52 -24.44 4.39 10.05
CA SER A 52 -25.07 5.51 9.36
C SER A 52 -24.50 6.88 9.75
N LYS A 53 -23.99 7.05 10.97
CA LYS A 53 -23.36 8.28 11.44
C LYS A 53 -22.02 8.60 10.78
N HIS A 54 -21.38 7.59 10.20
CA HIS A 54 -20.01 7.66 9.67
C HIS A 54 -19.94 7.27 8.19
N THR A 55 -21.08 7.26 7.48
CA THR A 55 -21.17 6.78 6.09
C THR A 55 -20.29 7.61 5.17
N GLU A 56 -20.29 8.93 5.34
CA GLU A 56 -19.49 9.83 4.51
C GLU A 56 -18.00 9.58 4.73
N GLU A 57 -17.55 9.43 5.98
CA GLU A 57 -16.15 9.14 6.31
C GLU A 57 -15.69 7.79 5.74
N VAL A 58 -16.56 6.77 5.76
CA VAL A 58 -16.28 5.46 5.16
C VAL A 58 -16.14 5.58 3.64
N GLU A 59 -17.05 6.27 2.96
CA GLU A 59 -16.99 6.48 1.51
C GLU A 59 -15.75 7.28 1.10
N GLN A 60 -15.40 8.33 1.86
CA GLN A 60 -14.18 9.10 1.61
C GLN A 60 -12.91 8.28 1.85
N LEU A 61 -12.89 7.41 2.86
CA LEU A 61 -11.76 6.50 3.07
C LEU A 61 -11.61 5.53 1.89
N LEU A 62 -12.70 4.87 1.48
CA LEU A 62 -12.70 3.92 0.36
C LEU A 62 -12.24 4.57 -0.94
N LEU A 63 -12.73 5.78 -1.26
CA LEU A 63 -12.31 6.51 -2.45
C LEU A 63 -10.80 6.82 -2.45
N ARG A 64 -10.23 7.22 -1.31
CA ARG A 64 -8.79 7.51 -1.22
C ARG A 64 -7.94 6.24 -1.29
N ILE A 65 -8.43 5.15 -0.72
CA ILE A 65 -7.80 3.84 -0.83
C ILE A 65 -7.81 3.35 -2.28
N GLU A 66 -8.93 3.48 -3.00
CA GLU A 66 -9.03 3.12 -4.41
C GLU A 66 -8.04 3.91 -5.27
N LYS A 67 -7.92 5.22 -5.03
CA LYS A 67 -6.93 6.07 -5.69
C LYS A 67 -5.49 5.60 -5.42
N ALA A 68 -5.17 5.22 -4.18
CA ALA A 68 -3.85 4.70 -3.83
C ALA A 68 -3.59 3.34 -4.50
N TYR A 69 -4.56 2.44 -4.49
CA TYR A 69 -4.48 1.15 -5.17
C TYR A 69 -4.22 1.31 -6.68
N GLU A 70 -5.00 2.14 -7.38
CA GLU A 70 -4.83 2.35 -8.81
C GLU A 70 -3.49 3.06 -9.15
N TYR A 71 -3.02 3.97 -8.28
CA TYR A 71 -1.68 4.54 -8.41
C TYR A 71 -0.59 3.46 -8.33
N GLU A 72 -0.66 2.58 -7.33
CA GLU A 72 0.32 1.52 -7.13
C GLU A 72 0.29 0.47 -8.24
N LYS A 73 -0.90 0.12 -8.71
CA LYS A 73 -1.13 -0.79 -9.84
C LYS A 73 -0.58 -0.24 -11.15
N GLY A 74 -0.64 1.07 -11.35
CA GLY A 74 -0.09 1.75 -12.53
C GLY A 74 1.45 1.82 -12.56
N ARG A 75 2.14 1.50 -11.47
CA ARG A 75 3.60 1.56 -11.40
C ARG A 75 4.25 0.28 -11.94
N PRO A 76 5.28 0.39 -12.80
CA PRO A 76 5.98 -0.78 -13.31
C PRO A 76 6.72 -1.53 -12.20
N LYS A 77 6.68 -2.88 -12.23
CA LYS A 77 7.40 -3.76 -11.28
C LYS A 77 6.98 -3.54 -9.82
N ASN A 78 5.69 -3.33 -9.60
CA ASN A 78 5.14 -3.00 -8.30
C ASN A 78 4.12 -4.02 -7.77
N GLU A 79 4.09 -5.21 -8.36
CA GLU A 79 3.05 -6.22 -8.20
C GLU A 79 2.88 -6.65 -6.73
N ILE A 80 3.97 -6.72 -5.96
CA ILE A 80 3.92 -7.07 -4.53
C ILE A 80 3.16 -6.00 -3.73
N THR A 81 3.44 -4.71 -3.98
CA THR A 81 2.75 -3.60 -3.30
C THR A 81 1.27 -3.62 -3.67
N THR A 82 0.96 -3.82 -4.95
CA THR A 82 -0.41 -3.91 -5.46
C THR A 82 -1.19 -5.05 -4.80
N GLN A 83 -0.60 -6.23 -4.65
CA GLN A 83 -1.23 -7.36 -3.95
C GLN A 83 -1.48 -7.09 -2.46
N LEU A 84 -0.59 -6.36 -1.78
CA LEU A 84 -0.83 -5.95 -0.39
C LEU A 84 -2.04 -5.03 -0.27
N TRP A 85 -2.22 -4.08 -1.19
CA TRP A 85 -3.42 -3.25 -1.25
C TRP A 85 -4.67 -4.07 -1.56
N GLU A 86 -4.62 -5.02 -2.51
CA GLU A 86 -5.76 -5.90 -2.82
C GLU A 86 -6.20 -6.70 -1.58
N MET A 87 -5.26 -7.33 -0.88
CA MET A 87 -5.56 -8.07 0.35
C MET A 87 -6.13 -7.18 1.44
N LEU A 88 -5.68 -5.93 1.55
CA LEU A 88 -6.17 -4.99 2.55
C LEU A 88 -7.64 -4.61 2.32
N ILE A 89 -8.04 -4.42 1.06
CA ILE A 89 -9.34 -3.84 0.70
C ILE A 89 -10.39 -4.88 0.30
N ASP A 90 -9.97 -6.11 0.03
CA ASP A 90 -10.85 -7.20 -0.34
C ASP A 90 -11.87 -7.47 0.80
N PRO A 91 -13.18 -7.44 0.51
CA PRO A 91 -14.23 -7.65 1.49
C PRO A 91 -14.24 -9.05 2.14
N ASP A 92 -13.49 -10.00 1.57
CA ASP A 92 -13.48 -11.41 1.98
C ASP A 92 -12.09 -11.90 2.46
N LYS A 93 -11.13 -10.98 2.69
CA LYS A 93 -9.75 -11.32 3.15
C LYS A 93 -9.48 -11.07 4.63
N ASP A 94 -10.52 -10.87 5.44
CA ASP A 94 -10.43 -10.66 6.89
C ASP A 94 -9.63 -9.40 7.30
N MET A 95 -9.52 -8.44 6.38
CA MET A 95 -8.78 -7.18 6.54
C MET A 95 -9.73 -5.97 6.61
N LEU A 96 -9.31 -4.79 6.14
CA LEU A 96 -10.09 -3.55 6.21
C LEU A 96 -11.39 -3.65 5.41
N GLY A 97 -11.35 -4.30 4.24
CA GLY A 97 -12.55 -4.56 3.44
C GLY A 97 -13.62 -5.33 4.23
N THR A 98 -13.25 -6.46 4.83
CA THR A 98 -14.15 -7.27 5.68
C THR A 98 -14.63 -6.48 6.90
N PHE A 99 -13.74 -5.72 7.56
CA PHE A 99 -14.12 -4.90 8.70
C PHE A 99 -15.21 -3.87 8.36
N LEU A 100 -15.06 -3.13 7.26
CA LEU A 100 -16.05 -2.13 6.84
C LEU A 100 -17.38 -2.77 6.41
N LYS A 101 -17.32 -3.93 5.75
CA LYS A 101 -18.50 -4.74 5.40
C LYS A 101 -19.24 -5.22 6.64
N ASP A 102 -18.53 -5.72 7.65
CA ASP A 102 -19.10 -6.19 8.90
C ASP A 102 -19.76 -5.05 9.67
N TRP A 103 -19.09 -3.90 9.77
CA TRP A 103 -19.65 -2.71 10.42
C TRP A 103 -20.93 -2.26 9.72
N LYS A 104 -20.93 -2.16 8.39
CA LYS A 104 -22.12 -1.80 7.59
C LYS A 104 -23.28 -2.79 7.79
N THR A 105 -22.97 -4.08 7.90
CA THR A 105 -23.97 -5.15 8.00
C THR A 105 -24.56 -5.27 9.40
N ARG A 106 -23.73 -5.07 10.43
CA ARG A 106 -24.11 -5.24 11.84
C ARG A 106 -24.52 -3.93 12.51
N ASP A 107 -24.41 -2.82 11.79
CA ASP A 107 -24.61 -1.44 12.23
C ASP A 107 -23.60 -0.94 13.28
N SER A 108 -23.13 -1.80 14.18
CA SER A 108 -22.06 -1.51 15.14
C SER A 108 -21.25 -2.78 15.46
N LEU A 109 -20.03 -2.59 15.97
CA LEU A 109 -19.11 -3.66 16.35
C LEU A 109 -18.72 -3.55 17.82
N GLU A 110 -18.40 -4.70 18.42
CA GLU A 110 -17.91 -4.78 19.79
C GLU A 110 -16.52 -4.15 19.93
N ALA A 111 -16.30 -3.37 21.00
CA ALA A 111 -15.04 -2.66 21.23
C ALA A 111 -13.80 -3.59 21.22
N TYR A 112 -13.95 -4.82 21.74
CA TYR A 112 -12.89 -5.83 21.69
C TYR A 112 -12.54 -6.23 20.25
N LEU A 113 -13.56 -6.47 19.41
CA LEU A 113 -13.37 -6.83 18.00
C LEU A 113 -12.70 -5.69 17.22
N VAL A 114 -13.14 -4.45 17.46
CA VAL A 114 -12.52 -3.24 16.90
C VAL A 114 -11.03 -3.19 17.26
N GLY A 115 -10.69 -3.41 18.54
CA GLY A 115 -9.32 -3.40 19.02
C GLY A 115 -8.43 -4.44 18.34
N GLU A 116 -8.89 -5.69 18.20
CA GLU A 116 -8.12 -6.76 17.55
C GLU A 116 -7.95 -6.51 16.05
N LYS A 117 -9.02 -6.14 15.34
CA LYS A 117 -8.96 -5.83 13.91
C LYS A 117 -8.04 -4.65 13.62
N LYS A 118 -8.05 -3.64 14.47
CA LYS A 118 -7.20 -2.45 14.35
C LYS A 118 -5.70 -2.79 14.45
N LYS A 119 -5.31 -3.80 15.25
CA LYS A 119 -3.92 -4.28 15.31
C LYS A 119 -3.50 -4.99 14.01
N GLN A 120 -4.39 -5.80 13.44
CA GLN A 120 -4.14 -6.52 12.19
C GLN A 120 -3.98 -5.53 11.02
N ILE A 121 -4.93 -4.61 10.87
CA ILE A 121 -4.92 -3.60 9.81
C ILE A 121 -3.73 -2.64 9.95
N ARG A 122 -3.37 -2.25 11.18
CA ARG A 122 -2.14 -1.49 11.44
C ARG A 122 -0.91 -2.19 10.87
N SER A 123 -0.76 -3.49 11.14
CA SER A 123 0.37 -4.29 10.68
C SER A 123 0.41 -4.41 9.15
N ALA A 124 -0.76 -4.52 8.51
CA ALA A 124 -0.86 -4.56 7.04
C ALA A 124 -0.38 -3.24 6.41
N PHE A 125 -0.83 -2.09 6.93
CA PHE A 125 -0.32 -0.79 6.50
C PHE A 125 1.18 -0.63 6.77
N ASP A 126 1.66 -1.07 7.93
CA ASP A 126 3.09 -1.04 8.25
C ASP A 126 3.91 -1.83 7.23
N LYS A 127 3.40 -2.96 6.74
CA LYS A 127 4.07 -3.74 5.69
C LYS A 127 4.14 -2.98 4.35
N ILE A 128 3.06 -2.30 3.95
CA ILE A 128 3.02 -1.47 2.74
C ILE A 128 4.04 -0.33 2.85
N ILE A 129 4.05 0.38 3.98
CA ILE A 129 4.96 1.50 4.26
C ILE A 129 6.42 1.03 4.29
N GLU A 130 6.71 -0.07 4.99
CA GLU A 130 8.04 -0.67 5.07
C GLU A 130 8.56 -1.02 3.66
N LEU A 131 7.74 -1.69 2.84
CA LEU A 131 8.09 -2.07 1.48
C LEU A 131 8.41 -0.84 0.62
N GLU A 132 7.58 0.20 0.66
CA GLU A 132 7.83 1.43 -0.09
C GLU A 132 9.11 2.11 0.41
N SER A 133 9.30 2.25 1.73
CA SER A 133 10.48 2.89 2.31
C SER A 133 11.80 2.18 1.99
N GLY A 134 11.74 0.86 1.76
CA GLY A 134 12.88 0.04 1.37
C GLY A 134 13.24 0.09 -0.12
N LYS A 135 12.40 0.71 -0.97
CA LYS A 135 12.71 0.86 -2.40
C LYS A 135 13.87 1.82 -2.62
N ARG A 136 14.65 1.55 -3.66
CA ARG A 136 15.77 2.42 -4.03
C ARG A 136 15.24 3.77 -4.51
N LYS A 137 15.80 4.84 -3.98
CA LYS A 137 15.64 6.18 -4.54
C LYS A 137 16.37 6.24 -5.88
N GLU A 138 15.81 7.01 -6.82
CA GLU A 138 16.53 7.38 -8.04
C GLU A 138 17.68 8.34 -7.73
#